data_AF-A0A519LVZ3-F1
#
_entry.id   AF-A0A519LVZ3-F1
#
_cell.length_a   1.000
_cell.length_b   1.000
_cell.length_c   1.000
_cell.angle_alpha   90.00
_cell.angle_beta   90.00
_cell.angle_gamma   90.00
#
_symmetry.space_group_name_H-M   'P 1'
#
loop_
_entity.id
_entity.type
_entity.pdbx_description
1 polymer ?
#
loop_
_entity_poly.entity_id
_entity_poly.type
_entity_poly.pdbx_seq_one_letter_code
_entity_poly.pdbx_strand_id
1 'polypeptide(L)'
;MTNDILYAGIQEEFDNITNSFAEKEELILADESLITIQSKYNLHEIQPYFAQLNNQVIPENAKLRIETAEDFNPETDDLFEYKIDLESRKPALKIEHFGDNVGYYTIYEFTEDYHKSFSVYRNAESIKAKNVSYLYYKDGMPDRFIECTEYGISLKTYTCDGDFIKSYKLEWPNHDHFCTGELKFDLDGNITEITETASDGRIRVIYDAMSSTKNIEEVLSNLEDFLTENIADQILEKVKIEEPVYCILFEYTMQGPFPPTIAFGVASEIEGNFEDQELYQLYNAPDMKYFSEDESDIINIDFYPIEIQSDYLMTDVYGENISWENEEAFEEWEKQVFETYLKVCKRLMHFDFSKSFTKTEQFLVMARDFEDCNEEKFYKKMKRYKKENFR
;
A
#
# COMPACT_ATOMS: atom_id res chain seq x y z
N MET A 1 -31.88 16.06 -3.98
CA MET A 1 -30.77 16.98 -3.63
C MET A 1 -29.76 16.88 -4.75
N THR A 2 -29.19 17.98 -5.26
CA THR A 2 -28.08 17.88 -6.21
C THR A 2 -26.82 17.40 -5.47
N ASN A 3 -25.93 16.69 -6.16
CA ASN A 3 -24.70 16.18 -5.55
C ASN A 3 -23.87 17.30 -4.92
N ASP A 4 -23.82 18.49 -5.55
CA ASP A 4 -23.08 19.65 -5.04
C ASP A 4 -23.58 20.15 -3.67
N ILE A 5 -24.90 20.13 -3.44
CA ILE A 5 -25.48 20.54 -2.15
C ILE A 5 -25.16 19.51 -1.07
N LEU A 6 -25.20 18.22 -1.43
CA LEU A 6 -24.85 17.13 -0.51
C LEU A 6 -23.38 17.22 -0.09
N TYR A 7 -22.47 17.35 -1.05
CA TYR A 7 -21.04 17.43 -0.78
C TYR A 7 -20.65 18.66 0.03
N ALA A 8 -21.25 19.82 -0.24
CA ALA A 8 -21.05 21.01 0.57
C ALA A 8 -21.48 20.81 2.03
N GLY A 9 -22.60 20.11 2.26
CA GLY A 9 -23.07 19.79 3.62
C GLY A 9 -22.14 18.81 4.35
N ILE A 10 -21.61 17.81 3.67
CA ILE A 10 -20.64 16.87 4.25
C ILE A 10 -19.33 17.58 4.59
N GLN A 11 -18.85 18.47 3.71
CA GLN A 11 -17.65 19.28 3.97
C GLN A 11 -17.84 20.21 5.17
N GLU A 12 -18.98 20.91 5.26
CA GLU A 12 -19.29 21.77 6.40
C GLU A 12 -19.31 20.97 7.71
N GLU A 13 -19.82 19.74 7.67
CA GLU A 13 -19.78 18.86 8.83
C GLU A 13 -18.37 18.41 9.21
N PHE A 14 -17.54 18.05 8.22
CA PHE A 14 -16.12 17.74 8.46
C PHE A 14 -15.38 18.91 9.09
N ASP A 15 -15.62 20.14 8.62
CA ASP A 15 -14.99 21.35 9.14
C ASP A 15 -15.41 21.65 10.59
N ASN A 16 -16.57 21.14 11.03
CA ASN A 16 -17.16 21.40 12.34
C ASN A 16 -17.15 20.20 13.30
N ILE A 17 -16.71 19.02 12.86
CA ILE A 17 -16.74 17.77 13.65
C ILE A 17 -16.09 17.96 15.02
N THR A 18 -14.93 18.60 15.09
CA THR A 18 -14.18 18.80 16.34
C THR A 18 -14.93 19.64 17.37
N ASN A 19 -15.85 20.50 16.94
CA ASN A 19 -16.67 21.34 17.82
C ASN A 19 -17.81 20.54 18.49
N SER A 20 -18.27 19.44 17.87
CA SER A 20 -19.42 18.66 18.33
C SER A 20 -19.05 17.26 18.82
N PHE A 21 -17.83 16.78 18.53
CA PHE A 21 -17.41 15.41 18.82
C PHE A 21 -17.45 15.08 20.32
N ALA A 22 -16.95 15.98 21.17
CA ALA A 22 -16.88 15.75 22.61
C ALA A 22 -18.28 15.60 23.25
N GLU A 23 -19.26 16.38 22.80
CA GLU A 23 -20.65 16.27 23.27
C GLU A 23 -21.26 14.92 22.88
N LYS A 24 -21.07 14.49 21.62
CA LYS A 24 -21.56 13.18 21.16
C LYS A 24 -20.89 12.03 21.89
N GLU A 25 -19.58 12.11 22.09
CA GLU A 25 -18.82 11.11 22.83
C GLU A 25 -19.30 11.01 24.29
N GLU A 26 -19.50 12.14 24.98
CA GLU A 26 -20.00 12.15 26.36
C GLU A 26 -21.37 11.47 26.48
N LEU A 27 -22.28 11.72 25.53
CA LEU A 27 -23.59 11.06 25.48
C LEU A 27 -23.47 9.53 25.31
N ILE A 28 -22.55 9.07 24.45
CA ILE A 28 -22.31 7.64 24.24
C ILE A 28 -21.69 6.99 25.47
N LEU A 29 -20.70 7.64 26.09
CA LEU A 29 -20.02 7.11 27.27
C LEU A 29 -20.92 7.10 28.52
N ALA A 30 -21.94 7.96 28.56
CA ALA A 30 -22.95 7.99 29.61
C ALA A 30 -24.05 6.94 29.44
N ASP A 31 -24.14 6.27 28.27
CA ASP A 31 -25.15 5.26 28.01
C ASP A 31 -24.77 3.91 28.64
N GLU A 32 -25.35 3.63 29.81
CA GLU A 32 -25.13 2.39 30.57
C GLU A 32 -25.66 1.12 29.86
N SER A 33 -26.42 1.25 28.76
CA SER A 33 -26.89 0.10 27.98
C SER A 33 -25.79 -0.48 27.07
N LEU A 34 -24.77 0.31 26.75
CA LEU A 34 -23.67 -0.11 25.90
C LEU A 34 -22.65 -0.93 26.67
N ILE A 35 -22.17 -2.01 26.05
CA ILE A 35 -21.07 -2.81 26.61
C ILE A 35 -19.75 -2.38 26.00
N THR A 36 -18.68 -2.58 26.77
CA THR A 36 -17.32 -2.38 26.29
C THR A 36 -16.72 -3.71 25.86
N ILE A 37 -16.14 -3.76 24.66
CA ILE A 37 -15.28 -4.87 24.24
C ILE A 37 -13.94 -4.33 23.77
N GLN A 38 -12.89 -5.14 23.94
CA GLN A 38 -11.55 -4.83 23.45
C GLN A 38 -11.12 -5.88 22.43
N SER A 39 -10.41 -5.45 21.40
CA SER A 39 -9.90 -6.29 20.33
C SER A 39 -8.55 -5.77 19.87
N LYS A 40 -7.74 -6.65 19.32
CA LYS A 40 -6.54 -6.25 18.58
C LYS A 40 -6.73 -6.10 17.08
N TYR A 41 -7.96 -6.26 16.62
CA TYR A 41 -8.31 -6.12 15.21
C TYR A 41 -9.33 -5.00 15.05
N ASN A 42 -9.28 -4.33 13.90
CA ASN A 42 -10.34 -3.42 13.49
C ASN A 42 -11.56 -4.25 13.04
N LEU A 43 -12.48 -4.52 13.98
CA LEU A 43 -13.64 -5.38 13.77
C LEU A 43 -14.78 -4.69 13.01
N HIS A 44 -14.74 -3.36 12.88
CA HIS A 44 -15.85 -2.65 12.26
C HIS A 44 -15.43 -1.36 11.57
N GLU A 45 -15.90 -1.26 10.33
CA GLU A 45 -16.00 -0.03 9.55
C GLU A 45 -17.31 -0.03 8.77
N ILE A 46 -17.82 1.17 8.48
CA ILE A 46 -19.06 1.30 7.68
C ILE A 46 -18.80 1.10 6.19
N GLN A 47 -17.56 1.17 5.72
CA GLN A 47 -17.22 0.93 4.32
C GLN A 47 -17.33 -0.57 4.01
N PRO A 48 -18.10 -0.98 2.98
CA PRO A 48 -18.14 -2.36 2.54
C PRO A 48 -16.75 -2.88 2.18
N TYR A 49 -16.41 -4.05 2.71
CA TYR A 49 -15.12 -4.74 2.52
C TYR A 49 -13.89 -3.92 2.90
N PHE A 50 -14.03 -3.02 3.88
CA PHE A 50 -12.91 -2.23 4.39
C PHE A 50 -11.67 -3.08 4.68
N ALA A 51 -11.84 -4.23 5.33
CA ALA A 51 -10.74 -5.12 5.67
C ALA A 51 -9.99 -5.60 4.42
N GLN A 52 -10.70 -6.12 3.40
CA GLN A 52 -10.10 -6.56 2.15
C GLN A 52 -9.45 -5.40 1.37
N LEU A 53 -10.09 -4.22 1.36
CA LEU A 53 -9.56 -3.03 0.68
C LEU A 53 -8.26 -2.49 1.33
N ASN A 54 -8.04 -2.78 2.60
CA ASN A 54 -6.80 -2.46 3.32
C ASN A 54 -5.91 -3.70 3.50
N ASN A 55 -6.21 -4.80 2.80
CA ASN A 55 -5.52 -6.08 2.92
C ASN A 55 -5.39 -6.63 4.37
N GLN A 56 -6.30 -6.23 5.25
CA GLN A 56 -6.39 -6.67 6.64
C GLN A 56 -7.15 -8.00 6.72
N VAL A 57 -6.42 -9.12 6.69
CA VAL A 57 -7.03 -10.44 6.81
C VAL A 57 -6.96 -10.92 8.26
N ILE A 58 -8.12 -11.03 8.90
CA ILE A 58 -8.23 -11.65 10.22
C ILE A 58 -8.21 -13.17 10.04
N PRO A 59 -7.28 -13.91 10.68
CA PRO A 59 -7.25 -15.37 10.58
C PRO A 59 -8.56 -16.01 11.06
N GLU A 60 -9.00 -17.10 10.43
CA GLU A 60 -10.27 -17.78 10.77
C GLU A 60 -10.35 -18.21 12.24
N ASN A 61 -9.21 -18.56 12.84
CA ASN A 61 -9.10 -18.99 14.23
C ASN A 61 -8.66 -17.86 15.18
N ALA A 62 -8.66 -16.60 14.73
CA ALA A 62 -8.21 -15.47 15.53
C ALA A 62 -9.17 -15.26 16.72
N LYS A 63 -8.58 -15.04 17.90
CA LYS A 63 -9.33 -14.62 19.06
C LYS A 63 -9.68 -13.13 18.90
N LEU A 64 -10.93 -12.85 18.55
CA LEU A 64 -11.38 -11.48 18.23
C LEU A 64 -11.50 -10.56 19.46
N ARG A 65 -11.48 -11.12 20.67
CA ARG A 65 -11.64 -10.36 21.92
C ARG A 65 -10.46 -10.58 22.84
N ILE A 66 -10.02 -9.50 23.46
CA ILE A 66 -9.06 -9.53 24.56
C ILE A 66 -9.87 -9.83 25.83
N GLU A 67 -9.65 -11.01 26.41
CA GLU A 67 -10.33 -11.45 27.64
C GLU A 67 -9.34 -11.63 28.79
N THR A 68 -8.07 -11.88 28.47
CA THR A 68 -6.97 -12.09 29.40
C THR A 68 -5.73 -11.32 28.92
N ALA A 69 -4.77 -11.11 29.81
CA ALA A 69 -3.51 -10.46 29.48
C ALA A 69 -2.66 -11.25 28.45
N GLU A 70 -2.92 -12.55 28.26
CA GLU A 70 -2.22 -13.36 27.25
C GLU A 70 -2.79 -13.15 25.84
N ASP A 71 -3.98 -12.54 25.71
CA ASP A 71 -4.62 -12.31 24.42
C ASP A 71 -4.12 -11.05 23.71
N PHE A 72 -3.34 -10.22 24.40
CA PHE A 72 -2.90 -8.91 23.95
C PHE A 72 -1.43 -8.69 24.30
N ASN A 73 -0.62 -8.40 23.28
CA ASN A 73 0.73 -7.90 23.47
C ASN A 73 0.75 -6.38 23.23
N PRO A 74 0.88 -5.54 24.28
CA PRO A 74 0.91 -4.08 24.13
C PRO A 74 2.05 -3.56 23.25
N GLU A 75 3.07 -4.37 23.01
CA GLU A 75 4.19 -3.99 22.18
C GLU A 75 3.89 -4.21 20.69
N THR A 76 3.14 -5.25 20.30
CA THR A 76 2.97 -5.65 18.89
C THR A 76 1.54 -5.58 18.36
N ASP A 77 0.56 -5.65 19.24
CA ASP A 77 -0.85 -5.65 18.87
C ASP A 77 -1.40 -4.23 18.94
N ASP A 78 -2.17 -3.82 17.93
CA ASP A 78 -3.03 -2.65 18.05
C ASP A 78 -4.07 -2.87 19.16
N LEU A 79 -4.55 -1.79 19.78
CA LEU A 79 -5.62 -1.86 20.77
C LEU A 79 -6.85 -1.08 20.32
N PHE A 80 -7.93 -1.81 20.05
CA PHE A 80 -9.23 -1.25 19.76
C PHE A 80 -10.19 -1.47 20.93
N GLU A 81 -10.84 -0.40 21.38
CA GLU A 81 -11.98 -0.44 22.30
C GLU A 81 -13.27 -0.10 21.54
N TYR A 82 -14.36 -0.83 21.81
CA TYR A 82 -15.67 -0.56 21.23
C TYR A 82 -16.72 -0.40 22.33
N LYS A 83 -17.62 0.58 22.18
CA LYS A 83 -18.91 0.63 22.87
C LYS A 83 -19.98 0.08 21.94
N ILE A 84 -20.62 -1.01 22.32
CA ILE A 84 -21.54 -1.77 21.46
C ILE A 84 -22.90 -1.89 22.13
N ASP A 85 -23.95 -1.61 21.36
CA ASP A 85 -25.32 -1.95 21.74
C ASP A 85 -25.57 -3.45 21.52
N LEU A 86 -25.93 -4.17 22.58
CA LEU A 86 -26.09 -5.63 22.52
C LEU A 86 -27.30 -6.07 21.70
N GLU A 87 -28.36 -5.26 21.66
CA GLU A 87 -29.60 -5.61 20.97
C GLU A 87 -29.42 -5.55 19.45
N SER A 88 -28.92 -4.42 18.95
CA SER A 88 -28.66 -4.18 17.53
C SER A 88 -27.30 -4.73 17.05
N ARG A 89 -26.39 -5.03 17.98
CA ARG A 89 -24.99 -5.44 17.71
C ARG A 89 -24.19 -4.40 16.93
N LYS A 90 -24.56 -3.12 17.04
CA LYS A 90 -23.90 -2.02 16.35
C LYS A 90 -22.96 -1.27 17.30
N PRO A 91 -21.72 -0.96 16.89
CA PRO A 91 -20.83 -0.12 17.69
C PRO A 91 -21.29 1.34 17.61
N ALA A 92 -21.39 2.04 18.75
CA ALA A 92 -21.62 3.48 18.78
C ALA A 92 -20.31 4.27 18.78
N LEU A 93 -19.26 3.69 19.36
CA LEU A 93 -17.92 4.27 19.47
C LEU A 93 -16.87 3.18 19.24
N LYS A 94 -15.81 3.52 18.50
CA LYS A 94 -14.55 2.78 18.41
C LYS A 94 -13.40 3.71 18.79
N ILE A 95 -12.46 3.22 19.58
CA ILE A 95 -11.22 3.92 19.92
C ILE A 95 -10.05 3.02 19.55
N GLU A 96 -9.13 3.52 18.74
CA GLU A 96 -7.82 2.92 18.48
C GLU A 96 -6.78 3.64 19.34
N HIS A 97 -6.11 2.91 20.24
CA HIS A 97 -5.22 3.47 21.24
C HIS A 97 -3.76 3.39 20.80
N PHE A 98 -3.05 4.53 20.84
CA PHE A 98 -1.59 4.60 20.66
C PHE A 98 -0.84 4.99 21.94
N GLY A 99 -1.56 5.15 23.05
CA GLY A 99 -1.02 5.54 24.34
C GLY A 99 -2.06 6.26 25.20
N ASP A 100 -1.61 6.79 26.33
CA ASP A 100 -2.48 7.49 27.28
C ASP A 100 -3.12 8.73 26.64
N ASN A 101 -4.45 8.67 26.45
CA ASN A 101 -5.24 9.76 25.83
C ASN A 101 -4.77 10.14 24.41
N VAL A 102 -4.10 9.22 23.70
CA VAL A 102 -3.70 9.38 22.30
C VAL A 102 -4.33 8.28 21.48
N GLY A 103 -5.07 8.66 20.44
CA GLY A 103 -5.76 7.67 19.61
C GLY A 103 -6.68 8.25 18.55
N TYR A 104 -7.21 7.35 17.72
CA TYR A 104 -8.31 7.64 16.81
C TYR A 104 -9.64 7.27 17.46
N TYR A 105 -10.58 8.20 17.46
CA TYR A 105 -11.91 8.04 18.03
C TYR A 105 -12.90 8.13 16.88
N THR A 106 -13.70 7.08 16.71
CA THR A 106 -14.71 6.96 15.66
C THR A 106 -16.09 6.80 16.25
N ILE A 107 -17.00 7.74 16.00
CA ILE A 107 -18.41 7.63 16.38
C ILE A 107 -19.21 7.13 15.18
N TYR A 108 -20.19 6.26 15.41
CA TYR A 108 -21.07 5.74 14.38
C TYR A 108 -22.53 6.14 14.61
N GLU A 109 -23.22 6.50 13.54
CA GLU A 109 -24.65 6.77 13.51
C GLU A 109 -25.31 5.87 12.47
N PHE A 110 -26.43 5.25 12.85
CA PHE A 110 -27.16 4.32 11.98
C PHE A 110 -28.60 4.79 11.79
N THR A 111 -29.00 4.94 10.55
CA THR A 111 -30.38 5.20 10.13
C THR A 111 -30.81 4.13 9.12
N GLU A 112 -32.10 4.13 8.75
CA GLU A 112 -32.59 3.23 7.69
C GLU A 112 -32.03 3.60 6.31
N ASP A 113 -31.78 4.89 6.06
CA ASP A 113 -31.37 5.40 4.75
C ASP A 113 -29.84 5.41 4.57
N TYR A 114 -29.10 5.60 5.66
CA TYR A 114 -27.65 5.68 5.65
C TYR A 114 -27.01 5.26 6.98
N HIS A 115 -25.78 4.78 6.90
CA HIS A 115 -24.86 4.70 8.02
C HIS A 115 -23.82 5.79 7.90
N LYS A 116 -23.28 6.22 9.03
CA LYS A 116 -22.32 7.33 9.08
C LYS A 116 -21.26 7.07 10.13
N SER A 117 -20.04 7.52 9.85
CA SER A 117 -18.95 7.54 10.81
C SER A 117 -18.25 8.90 10.82
N PHE A 118 -17.71 9.24 11.99
CA PHE A 118 -16.97 10.45 12.25
C PHE A 118 -15.68 10.07 12.94
N SER A 119 -14.52 10.40 12.38
CA SER A 119 -13.25 10.08 13.01
C SER A 119 -12.47 11.34 13.36
N VAL A 120 -11.96 11.38 14.58
CA VAL A 120 -11.01 12.40 15.05
C VAL A 120 -9.76 11.74 15.61
N TYR A 121 -8.64 12.41 15.45
CA TYR A 121 -7.44 12.13 16.21
C TYR A 121 -7.41 13.01 17.46
N ARG A 122 -7.11 12.41 18.61
CA ARG A 122 -6.94 13.12 19.86
C ARG A 122 -5.55 12.84 20.42
N ASN A 123 -4.90 13.88 20.92
CA ASN A 123 -3.74 13.78 21.81
C ASN A 123 -3.92 14.74 23.00
N ALA A 124 -2.92 14.83 23.88
CA ALA A 124 -2.98 15.68 25.06
C ALA A 124 -3.20 17.18 24.77
N GLU A 125 -2.87 17.66 23.57
CA GLU A 125 -2.86 19.08 23.21
C GLU A 125 -4.02 19.49 22.29
N SER A 126 -4.55 18.55 21.50
CA SER A 126 -5.41 18.88 20.37
C SER A 126 -6.35 17.75 19.96
N ILE A 127 -7.41 18.14 19.26
CA ILE A 127 -8.31 17.25 18.52
C ILE A 127 -8.28 17.69 17.06
N LYS A 128 -8.02 16.77 16.14
CA LYS A 128 -7.99 17.00 14.69
C LYS A 128 -9.04 16.12 14.00
N ALA A 129 -9.84 16.70 13.11
CA ALA A 129 -10.71 15.95 12.21
C ALA A 129 -9.87 15.02 11.31
N LYS A 130 -10.35 13.78 11.10
CA LYS A 130 -9.71 12.80 10.21
C LYS A 130 -10.59 12.47 9.02
N ASN A 131 -11.83 12.06 9.27
CA ASN A 131 -12.83 11.93 8.22
C ASN A 131 -14.27 12.10 8.72
N VAL A 132 -15.17 12.32 7.76
CA VAL A 132 -16.61 12.12 7.90
C VAL A 132 -17.03 11.23 6.73
N SER A 133 -17.67 10.11 7.04
CA SER A 133 -18.02 9.10 6.05
C SER A 133 -19.50 8.74 6.11
N TYR A 134 -20.10 8.52 4.96
CA TYR A 134 -21.50 8.15 4.79
C TYR A 134 -21.62 6.94 3.86
N LEU A 135 -22.32 5.90 4.29
CA LEU A 135 -22.77 4.80 3.44
C LEU A 135 -24.29 4.90 3.25
N TYR A 136 -24.71 5.26 2.05
CA TYR A 136 -26.12 5.30 1.65
C TYR A 136 -26.57 3.95 1.10
N TYR A 137 -27.83 3.62 1.39
CA TYR A 137 -28.46 2.39 0.92
C TYR A 137 -29.54 2.67 -0.12
N LYS A 138 -29.73 1.69 -1.01
CA LYS A 138 -30.84 1.65 -1.95
C LYS A 138 -31.36 0.22 -2.01
N ASP A 139 -32.67 0.06 -1.78
CA ASP A 139 -33.32 -1.25 -1.73
C ASP A 139 -32.64 -2.23 -0.74
N GLY A 140 -32.12 -1.70 0.38
CA GLY A 140 -31.41 -2.48 1.42
C GLY A 140 -29.95 -2.79 1.11
N MET A 141 -29.43 -2.42 -0.06
CA MET A 141 -28.06 -2.67 -0.49
C MET A 141 -27.21 -1.39 -0.52
N PRO A 142 -25.88 -1.48 -0.31
CA PRO A 142 -24.97 -0.36 -0.51
C PRO A 142 -25.12 0.29 -1.89
N ASP A 143 -25.40 1.59 -1.92
CA ASP A 143 -25.50 2.41 -3.15
C ASP A 143 -24.24 3.27 -3.31
N ARG A 144 -23.93 4.08 -2.29
CA ARG A 144 -22.83 5.05 -2.34
C ARG A 144 -22.14 5.18 -1.00
N PHE A 145 -20.81 5.11 -1.01
CA PHE A 145 -19.97 5.50 0.12
C PHE A 145 -19.27 6.82 -0.21
N ILE A 146 -19.47 7.83 0.63
CA ILE A 146 -18.84 9.15 0.50
C ILE A 146 -17.93 9.34 1.69
N GLU A 147 -16.67 9.68 1.45
CA GLU A 147 -15.72 10.04 2.51
C GLU A 147 -15.20 11.44 2.26
N CYS A 148 -15.20 12.26 3.31
CA CYS A 148 -14.60 13.59 3.32
C CYS A 148 -13.42 13.60 4.27
N THR A 149 -12.27 14.04 3.77
CA THR A 149 -11.01 14.19 4.54
C THR A 149 -10.45 15.60 4.38
N GLU A 150 -9.31 15.89 5.00
CA GLU A 150 -8.60 17.15 4.76
C GLU A 150 -8.12 17.34 3.31
N TYR A 151 -8.04 16.25 2.53
CA TYR A 151 -7.66 16.26 1.12
C TYR A 151 -8.86 16.39 0.16
N GLY A 152 -10.09 16.44 0.70
CA GLY A 152 -11.32 16.56 -0.07
C GLY A 152 -12.19 15.31 -0.02
N ILE A 153 -13.14 15.25 -0.97
CA ILE A 153 -14.19 14.23 -1.01
C ILE A 153 -13.83 13.12 -2.00
N SER A 154 -14.05 11.87 -1.59
CA SER A 154 -14.08 10.70 -2.46
C SER A 154 -15.49 10.08 -2.46
N LEU A 155 -15.87 9.48 -3.59
CA LEU A 155 -17.16 8.81 -3.80
C LEU A 155 -16.92 7.41 -4.37
N LYS A 156 -17.37 6.38 -3.66
CA LYS A 156 -17.53 5.02 -4.21
C LYS A 156 -19.00 4.77 -4.51
N THR A 157 -19.34 4.54 -5.78
CA THR A 157 -20.68 4.10 -6.19
C THR A 157 -20.67 2.60 -6.46
N TYR A 158 -21.51 1.84 -5.77
CA TYR A 158 -21.55 0.38 -5.84
C TYR A 158 -22.55 -0.11 -6.90
N THR A 159 -22.19 -1.20 -7.58
CA THR A 159 -23.12 -1.97 -8.40
C THR A 159 -23.33 -3.32 -7.73
N CYS A 160 -24.58 -3.63 -7.40
CA CYS A 160 -24.95 -4.89 -6.76
C CYS A 160 -25.62 -5.86 -7.75
N ASP A 161 -25.41 -7.16 -7.55
CA ASP A 161 -26.09 -8.26 -8.24
C ASP A 161 -26.68 -9.21 -7.18
N GLY A 162 -28.00 -9.16 -7.00
CA GLY A 162 -28.66 -9.76 -5.85
C GLY A 162 -28.12 -9.17 -4.55
N ASP A 163 -27.66 -10.05 -3.66
CA ASP A 163 -27.14 -9.70 -2.32
C ASP A 163 -25.62 -9.42 -2.31
N PHE A 164 -24.97 -9.35 -3.49
CA PHE A 164 -23.53 -9.14 -3.61
C PHE A 164 -23.21 -7.80 -4.25
N ILE A 165 -22.20 -7.10 -3.72
CA ILE A 165 -21.57 -5.98 -4.42
C ILE A 165 -20.63 -6.58 -5.47
N LYS A 166 -20.93 -6.36 -6.74
CA LYS A 166 -20.16 -6.88 -7.87
C LYS A 166 -18.98 -5.98 -8.24
N SER A 167 -19.18 -4.68 -8.14
CA SER A 167 -18.17 -3.68 -8.47
C SER A 167 -18.44 -2.35 -7.78
N TYR A 168 -17.45 -1.46 -7.81
CA TYR A 168 -17.62 -0.07 -7.46
C TYR A 168 -16.88 0.85 -8.43
N LYS A 169 -17.32 2.11 -8.51
CA LYS A 169 -16.59 3.21 -9.14
C LYS A 169 -16.16 4.21 -8.07
N LEU A 170 -14.85 4.37 -7.88
CA LEU A 170 -14.23 5.37 -7.01
C LEU A 170 -13.92 6.63 -7.82
N GLU A 171 -14.41 7.78 -7.36
CA GLU A 171 -14.27 9.07 -8.02
C GLU A 171 -13.89 10.14 -7.00
N TRP A 172 -13.10 11.12 -7.43
CA TRP A 172 -12.91 12.36 -6.70
C TRP A 172 -13.63 13.47 -7.48
N PRO A 173 -14.72 14.07 -6.95
CA PRO A 173 -15.59 14.97 -7.73
C PRO A 173 -14.88 16.15 -8.41
N ASN A 174 -13.72 16.57 -7.90
CA ASN A 174 -12.94 17.69 -8.42
C ASN A 174 -11.78 17.27 -9.36
N HIS A 175 -11.64 15.99 -9.68
CA HIS A 175 -10.55 15.46 -10.50
C HIS A 175 -11.11 14.63 -11.66
N ASP A 176 -10.46 14.72 -12.83
CA ASP A 176 -10.79 13.91 -14.01
C ASP A 176 -10.07 12.55 -13.94
N HIS A 177 -10.24 11.85 -12.83
CA HIS A 177 -9.66 10.54 -12.57
C HIS A 177 -10.63 9.69 -11.75
N PHE A 178 -10.72 8.41 -12.10
CA PHE A 178 -11.55 7.45 -11.39
C PHE A 178 -10.94 6.05 -11.45
N CYS A 179 -11.31 5.20 -10.51
CA CYS A 179 -10.98 3.78 -10.51
C CYS A 179 -12.27 2.95 -10.52
N THR A 180 -12.26 1.81 -11.20
CA THR A 180 -13.35 0.83 -11.14
C THR A 180 -12.84 -0.42 -10.45
N GLY A 181 -13.40 -0.76 -9.30
CA GLY A 181 -13.09 -2.00 -8.58
C GLY A 181 -14.05 -3.12 -8.98
N GLU A 182 -13.51 -4.28 -9.31
CA GLU A 182 -14.24 -5.51 -9.60
C GLU A 182 -13.97 -6.54 -8.50
N LEU A 183 -15.03 -7.17 -7.99
CA LEU A 183 -14.96 -8.13 -6.90
C LEU A 183 -15.25 -9.53 -7.42
N LYS A 184 -14.38 -10.48 -7.11
CA LYS A 184 -14.57 -11.90 -7.41
C LYS A 184 -14.89 -12.66 -6.13
N PHE A 185 -15.79 -13.63 -6.25
CA PHE A 185 -16.27 -14.45 -5.14
C PHE A 185 -16.05 -15.93 -5.42
N ASP A 186 -15.83 -16.70 -4.36
CA ASP A 186 -15.85 -18.17 -4.41
C ASP A 186 -17.30 -18.71 -4.45
N LEU A 187 -17.44 -20.04 -4.39
CA LEU A 187 -18.74 -20.70 -4.40
C LEU A 187 -19.54 -20.51 -3.10
N ASP A 188 -18.87 -20.14 -2.01
CA ASP A 188 -19.46 -19.91 -0.70
C ASP A 188 -19.83 -18.42 -0.48
N GLY A 189 -19.48 -17.55 -1.43
CA GLY A 189 -19.77 -16.12 -1.40
C GLY A 189 -18.71 -15.28 -0.69
N ASN A 190 -17.52 -15.83 -0.43
CA ASN A 190 -16.39 -15.05 0.10
C ASN A 190 -15.65 -14.36 -1.03
N ILE A 191 -15.15 -13.15 -0.79
CA ILE A 191 -14.30 -12.47 -1.77
C ILE A 191 -12.98 -13.23 -1.89
N THR A 192 -12.59 -13.52 -3.13
CA THR A 192 -11.29 -14.12 -3.45
C THR A 192 -10.30 -13.11 -3.99
N GLU A 193 -10.78 -12.07 -4.69
CA GLU A 193 -9.92 -11.08 -5.34
C GLU A 193 -10.67 -9.75 -5.52
N ILE A 194 -9.96 -8.64 -5.35
CA ILE A 194 -10.42 -7.30 -5.73
C ILE A 194 -9.39 -6.70 -6.69
N THR A 195 -9.85 -6.30 -7.87
CA THR A 195 -9.01 -5.64 -8.89
C THR A 195 -9.55 -4.24 -9.17
N GLU A 196 -8.70 -3.21 -9.14
CA GLU A 196 -9.02 -1.85 -9.55
C GLU A 196 -8.43 -1.53 -10.92
N THR A 197 -9.26 -0.99 -11.81
CA THR A 197 -8.81 -0.42 -13.09
C THR A 197 -8.92 1.10 -13.03
N ALA A 198 -7.78 1.78 -13.11
CA ALA A 198 -7.70 3.23 -13.20
C ALA A 198 -8.26 3.74 -14.55
N SER A 199 -8.64 5.02 -14.60
CA SER A 199 -9.24 5.63 -15.80
C SER A 199 -8.30 5.66 -17.02
N ASP A 200 -6.99 5.51 -16.80
CA ASP A 200 -5.96 5.39 -17.84
C ASP A 200 -5.74 3.93 -18.31
N GLY A 201 -6.47 2.97 -17.74
CA GLY A 201 -6.43 1.55 -18.09
C GLY A 201 -5.44 0.72 -17.28
N ARG A 202 -4.67 1.32 -16.36
CA ARG A 202 -3.80 0.55 -15.45
C ARG A 202 -4.64 -0.29 -14.51
N ILE A 203 -4.23 -1.54 -14.32
CA ILE A 203 -4.96 -2.53 -13.51
C ILE A 203 -4.11 -2.86 -12.27
N ARG A 204 -4.73 -2.87 -11.09
CA ARG A 204 -4.12 -3.21 -9.82
C ARG A 204 -4.94 -4.26 -9.07
N VAL A 205 -4.31 -5.32 -8.58
CA VAL A 205 -4.87 -6.25 -7.61
C VAL A 205 -4.67 -5.61 -6.23
N ILE A 206 -5.77 -5.31 -5.54
CA ILE A 206 -5.75 -4.69 -4.20
C ILE A 206 -5.93 -5.74 -3.11
N TYR A 207 -6.53 -6.87 -3.46
CA TYR A 207 -6.76 -7.99 -2.55
C TYR A 207 -6.68 -9.32 -3.30
N ASP A 208 -5.99 -10.28 -2.71
CA ASP A 208 -5.98 -11.69 -3.12
C ASP A 208 -6.00 -12.56 -1.87
N ALA A 209 -7.07 -13.32 -1.67
CA ALA A 209 -7.27 -14.19 -0.51
C ALA A 209 -6.20 -15.27 -0.39
N MET A 210 -5.58 -15.68 -1.51
CA MET A 210 -4.56 -16.74 -1.52
C MET A 210 -3.15 -16.21 -1.26
N SER A 211 -2.92 -14.89 -1.36
CA SER A 211 -1.58 -14.27 -1.20
C SER A 211 -0.89 -14.67 0.10
N SER A 212 -1.61 -14.62 1.23
CA SER A 212 -1.09 -14.94 2.57
C SER A 212 -0.72 -16.43 2.78
N THR A 213 -1.13 -17.32 1.88
CA THR A 213 -0.81 -18.76 1.96
C THR A 213 0.39 -19.19 1.13
N LYS A 214 0.93 -18.28 0.30
CA LYS A 214 2.09 -18.58 -0.54
C LYS A 214 3.36 -18.73 0.30
N ASN A 215 4.30 -19.51 -0.21
CA ASN A 215 5.62 -19.62 0.38
C ASN A 215 6.49 -18.42 -0.05
N ILE A 216 7.07 -17.69 0.91
CA ILE A 216 7.88 -16.50 0.62
C ILE A 216 9.09 -16.79 -0.28
N GLU A 217 9.74 -17.94 -0.12
CA GLU A 217 10.92 -18.30 -0.95
C GLU A 217 10.53 -18.55 -2.41
N GLU A 218 9.36 -19.17 -2.64
CA GLU A 218 8.80 -19.37 -3.98
C GLU A 218 8.40 -18.04 -4.62
N VAL A 219 7.74 -17.17 -3.85
CA VAL A 219 7.37 -15.81 -4.26
C VAL A 219 8.60 -15.00 -4.67
N LEU A 220 9.66 -14.97 -3.84
CA LEU A 220 10.91 -14.28 -4.18
C LEU A 220 11.60 -14.86 -5.41
N SER A 221 11.52 -16.19 -5.62
CA SER A 221 12.05 -16.82 -6.83
C SER A 221 11.28 -16.39 -8.09
N ASN A 222 9.95 -16.36 -8.02
CA ASN A 222 9.10 -15.91 -9.13
C ASN A 222 9.36 -14.43 -9.45
N LEU A 223 9.48 -13.59 -8.41
CA LEU A 223 9.83 -12.18 -8.54
C LEU A 223 11.22 -11.99 -9.18
N GLU A 224 12.22 -12.79 -8.79
CA GLU A 224 13.55 -12.76 -9.39
C GLU A 224 13.49 -13.06 -10.90
N ASP A 225 12.79 -14.13 -11.29
CA ASP A 225 12.63 -14.54 -12.68
C ASP A 225 11.87 -13.49 -13.48
N PHE A 226 10.72 -13.05 -12.96
CA PHE A 226 9.89 -12.03 -13.58
C PHE A 226 10.67 -10.74 -13.79
N LEU A 227 11.26 -10.17 -12.73
CA LEU A 227 12.00 -8.91 -12.84
C LEU A 227 13.15 -9.03 -13.83
N THR A 228 13.90 -10.13 -13.81
CA THR A 228 15.01 -10.32 -14.74
C THR A 228 14.54 -10.34 -16.20
N GLU A 229 13.55 -11.17 -16.52
CA GLU A 229 13.11 -11.38 -17.89
C GLU A 229 12.30 -10.19 -18.41
N ASN A 230 11.32 -9.71 -17.62
CA ASN A 230 10.46 -8.59 -17.98
C ASN A 230 11.25 -7.29 -18.19
N ILE A 231 12.18 -6.95 -17.28
CA ILE A 231 13.00 -5.75 -17.44
C ILE A 231 13.90 -5.88 -18.67
N ALA A 232 14.53 -7.03 -18.86
CA ALA A 232 15.43 -7.21 -20.00
C ALA A 232 14.69 -7.04 -21.34
N ASP A 233 13.53 -7.68 -21.48
CA ASP A 233 12.72 -7.60 -22.70
C ASP A 233 12.25 -6.16 -22.95
N GLN A 234 11.73 -5.48 -21.93
CA GLN A 234 11.26 -4.11 -22.06
C GLN A 234 12.38 -3.11 -22.34
N ILE A 235 13.57 -3.27 -21.75
CA ILE A 235 14.74 -2.44 -22.09
C ILE A 235 15.13 -2.63 -23.55
N LEU A 236 15.16 -3.88 -24.03
CA LEU A 236 15.53 -4.19 -25.41
C LEU A 236 14.53 -3.62 -26.43
N GLU A 237 13.25 -3.72 -26.12
CA GLU A 237 12.16 -3.26 -26.99
C GLU A 237 11.97 -1.75 -26.95
N LYS A 238 11.82 -1.17 -25.76
CA LYS A 238 11.29 0.19 -25.55
C LYS A 238 12.37 1.24 -25.31
N VAL A 239 13.45 0.89 -24.61
CA VAL A 239 14.47 1.86 -24.19
C VAL A 239 15.48 2.14 -25.30
N LYS A 240 15.75 3.42 -25.54
CA LYS A 240 16.77 3.91 -26.48
C LYS A 240 17.50 5.11 -25.86
N ILE A 241 18.73 4.89 -25.42
CA ILE A 241 19.59 5.94 -24.83
C ILE A 241 20.80 6.12 -25.74
N GLU A 242 20.99 7.34 -26.24
CA GLU A 242 22.09 7.67 -27.15
C GLU A 242 23.45 7.76 -26.42
N GLU A 243 23.43 8.17 -25.15
CA GLU A 243 24.62 8.37 -24.34
C GLU A 243 25.15 7.03 -23.77
N PRO A 244 26.47 6.90 -23.56
CA PRO A 244 27.02 5.73 -22.90
C PRO A 244 26.50 5.57 -21.46
N VAL A 245 25.87 4.44 -21.18
CA VAL A 245 25.28 4.10 -19.87
C VAL A 245 26.33 3.45 -18.99
N TYR A 246 26.47 3.92 -17.75
CA TYR A 246 27.33 3.33 -16.72
C TYR A 246 26.56 2.60 -15.62
N CYS A 247 25.26 2.80 -15.50
CA CYS A 247 24.45 2.15 -14.48
C CYS A 247 23.03 1.87 -14.97
N ILE A 248 22.50 0.70 -14.62
CA ILE A 248 21.05 0.50 -14.44
C ILE A 248 20.84 0.38 -12.93
N LEU A 249 20.04 1.27 -12.34
CA LEU A 249 19.77 1.31 -10.92
C LEU A 249 18.32 0.92 -10.65
N PHE A 250 18.11 -0.04 -9.75
CA PHE A 250 16.82 -0.32 -9.13
C PHE A 250 16.75 0.34 -7.75
N GLU A 251 15.66 1.03 -7.46
CA GLU A 251 15.42 1.62 -6.15
C GLU A 251 14.16 1.01 -5.53
N TYR A 252 14.26 0.56 -4.28
CA TYR A 252 13.18 -0.09 -3.53
C TYR A 252 13.17 0.40 -2.06
N THR A 253 12.11 0.07 -1.32
CA THR A 253 12.00 0.32 0.14
C THR A 253 11.59 -0.95 0.86
N MET A 254 11.86 -1.08 2.16
CA MET A 254 11.41 -2.26 2.91
C MET A 254 9.92 -2.24 3.24
N GLN A 255 9.27 -1.06 3.18
CA GLN A 255 7.82 -0.91 3.36
C GLN A 255 7.01 -1.44 2.16
N GLY A 256 7.65 -1.57 0.99
CA GLY A 256 7.06 -2.10 -0.24
C GLY A 256 8.19 -2.51 -1.19
N PRO A 257 8.84 -3.67 -0.96
CA PRO A 257 10.09 -4.03 -1.63
C PRO A 257 9.93 -4.31 -3.11
N PHE A 258 8.70 -4.48 -3.60
CA PHE A 258 8.42 -4.74 -5.00
C PHE A 258 7.13 -4.04 -5.47
N PRO A 259 7.05 -3.65 -6.75
CA PRO A 259 8.16 -3.59 -7.70
C PRO A 259 9.14 -2.43 -7.41
N PRO A 260 10.40 -2.51 -7.89
CA PRO A 260 11.31 -1.38 -7.81
C PRO A 260 10.93 -0.28 -8.81
N THR A 261 11.47 0.91 -8.60
CA THR A 261 11.64 1.89 -9.68
C THR A 261 12.99 1.67 -10.38
N ILE A 262 13.14 2.18 -11.61
CA ILE A 262 14.36 1.98 -12.40
C ILE A 262 14.90 3.28 -12.97
N ALA A 263 16.22 3.44 -12.89
CA ALA A 263 16.95 4.57 -13.46
C ALA A 263 18.17 4.14 -14.26
N PHE A 264 18.62 5.01 -15.19
CA PHE A 264 19.84 4.80 -15.96
C PHE A 264 20.81 5.96 -15.77
N GLY A 265 21.99 5.64 -15.26
CA GLY A 265 23.09 6.58 -15.15
C GLY A 265 23.86 6.66 -16.48
N VAL A 266 24.08 7.86 -16.98
CA VAL A 266 24.82 8.12 -18.24
C VAL A 266 26.09 8.92 -18.04
N ALA A 267 27.10 8.66 -18.88
CA ALA A 267 28.43 9.23 -18.74
C ALA A 267 28.46 10.77 -18.73
N SER A 268 27.46 11.44 -19.30
CA SER A 268 27.33 12.90 -19.28
C SER A 268 27.10 13.48 -17.88
N GLU A 269 26.62 12.67 -16.94
CA GLU A 269 26.40 13.07 -15.54
C GLU A 269 27.71 13.12 -14.73
N ILE A 270 28.79 12.53 -15.27
CA ILE A 270 30.06 12.39 -14.57
C ILE A 270 30.95 13.61 -14.84
N GLU A 271 31.14 14.43 -13.81
CA GLU A 271 32.11 15.52 -13.85
C GLU A 271 33.55 15.00 -13.64
N GLY A 272 34.30 14.78 -14.73
CA GLY A 272 35.70 14.33 -14.67
C GLY A 272 35.88 12.87 -15.10
N ASN A 273 36.85 12.15 -14.50
CA ASN A 273 37.07 10.74 -14.81
C ASN A 273 36.33 9.83 -13.83
N PHE A 274 35.81 8.70 -14.33
CA PHE A 274 35.19 7.66 -13.50
C PHE A 274 36.12 7.09 -12.42
N GLU A 275 37.43 7.02 -12.68
CA GLU A 275 38.42 6.44 -11.74
C GLU A 275 38.64 7.31 -10.50
N ASP A 276 38.36 8.61 -10.61
CA ASP A 276 38.57 9.60 -9.56
C ASP A 276 37.33 9.74 -8.65
N GLN A 277 36.25 8.99 -8.94
CA GLN A 277 34.97 9.10 -8.25
C GLN A 277 34.54 7.79 -7.58
N GLU A 278 33.91 7.93 -6.42
CA GLU A 278 33.21 6.85 -5.75
C GLU A 278 31.82 6.70 -6.37
N LEU A 279 31.72 6.01 -7.52
CA LEU A 279 30.47 5.94 -8.31
C LEU A 279 29.22 5.51 -7.53
N TYR A 280 29.38 4.80 -6.41
CA TYR A 280 28.26 4.43 -5.57
C TYR A 280 27.56 5.63 -4.92
N GLN A 281 28.28 6.74 -4.70
CA GLN A 281 27.71 7.98 -4.17
C GLN A 281 26.80 8.70 -5.18
N LEU A 282 26.83 8.30 -6.46
CA LEU A 282 25.98 8.83 -7.51
C LEU A 282 24.72 7.98 -7.76
N TYR A 283 24.57 6.87 -7.02
CA TYR A 283 23.43 5.97 -7.19
C TYR A 283 22.21 6.45 -6.40
N ASN A 284 21.59 7.50 -6.90
CA ASN A 284 20.30 8.00 -6.45
C ASN A 284 19.36 8.08 -7.65
N ALA A 285 18.30 7.26 -7.68
CA ALA A 285 17.46 7.13 -8.87
C ALA A 285 16.83 8.46 -9.32
N PRO A 286 16.32 9.33 -8.41
CA PRO A 286 15.78 10.64 -8.78
C PRO A 286 16.82 11.65 -9.30
N ASP A 287 18.12 11.44 -9.04
CA ASP A 287 19.18 12.32 -9.53
C ASP A 287 19.71 11.89 -10.90
N MET A 288 19.29 10.72 -11.39
CA MET A 288 19.66 10.22 -12.71
C MET A 288 18.75 10.80 -13.78
N LYS A 289 19.34 11.12 -14.94
CA LYS A 289 18.68 11.76 -16.07
C LYS A 289 17.52 10.95 -16.67
N TYR A 290 17.58 9.63 -16.53
CA TYR A 290 16.60 8.71 -17.11
C TYR A 290 15.98 7.88 -15.99
N PHE A 291 14.92 8.40 -15.37
CA PHE A 291 14.18 7.74 -14.30
C PHE A 291 12.79 7.31 -14.76
N SER A 292 12.31 6.15 -14.32
CA SER A 292 11.02 5.60 -14.74
C SER A 292 9.81 6.41 -14.29
N GLU A 293 9.93 7.17 -13.21
CA GLU A 293 8.84 8.03 -12.70
C GLU A 293 8.90 9.47 -13.27
N ASP A 294 9.91 9.80 -14.08
CA ASP A 294 9.97 11.10 -14.76
C ASP A 294 9.00 11.14 -15.94
N GLU A 295 8.40 12.32 -16.19
CA GLU A 295 7.46 12.58 -17.30
C GLU A 295 8.07 12.39 -18.71
N SER A 296 9.34 11.97 -18.83
CA SER A 296 10.09 11.98 -20.07
C SER A 296 9.70 10.88 -21.07
N ASP A 297 8.80 9.94 -20.73
CA ASP A 297 8.36 8.78 -21.54
C ASP A 297 9.49 7.86 -22.09
N ILE A 298 10.77 8.21 -21.89
CA ILE A 298 11.92 7.48 -22.44
C ILE A 298 12.09 6.13 -21.74
N ILE A 299 11.80 6.07 -20.44
CA ILE A 299 11.86 4.85 -19.62
C ILE A 299 10.45 4.41 -19.25
N ASN A 300 9.72 3.87 -20.22
CA ASN A 300 8.38 3.31 -20.00
C ASN A 300 8.45 1.79 -19.80
N ILE A 301 8.87 1.38 -18.61
CA ILE A 301 8.92 -0.03 -18.18
C ILE A 301 7.72 -0.32 -17.30
N ASP A 302 6.91 -1.30 -17.69
CA ASP A 302 5.74 -1.74 -16.95
C ASP A 302 6.11 -2.82 -15.94
N PHE A 303 5.99 -2.48 -14.67
CA PHE A 303 6.20 -3.39 -13.54
C PHE A 303 4.91 -3.97 -12.98
N TYR A 304 3.75 -3.63 -13.54
CA TYR A 304 2.45 -4.00 -12.97
C TYR A 304 1.62 -4.92 -13.88
N PRO A 305 2.16 -5.96 -14.54
CA PRO A 305 1.31 -6.96 -15.17
C PRO A 305 0.55 -7.76 -14.11
N ILE A 306 -0.73 -8.05 -14.35
CA ILE A 306 -1.65 -8.64 -13.35
C ILE A 306 -1.08 -9.92 -12.71
N GLU A 307 -0.40 -10.75 -13.49
CA GLU A 307 0.10 -12.07 -13.09
C GLU A 307 1.12 -12.05 -11.93
N ILE A 308 1.87 -10.97 -11.75
CA ILE A 308 2.88 -10.86 -10.68
C ILE A 308 2.38 -10.08 -9.45
N GLN A 309 1.28 -9.33 -9.57
CA GLN A 309 0.87 -8.41 -8.50
C GLN A 309 0.47 -9.12 -7.21
N SER A 310 -0.03 -10.35 -7.32
CA SER A 310 -0.31 -11.19 -6.15
C SER A 310 0.94 -11.62 -5.38
N ASP A 311 2.12 -11.60 -6.03
CA ASP A 311 3.41 -11.85 -5.39
C ASP A 311 3.91 -10.59 -4.66
N TYR A 312 3.67 -9.39 -5.24
CA TYR A 312 3.94 -8.12 -4.56
C TYR A 312 3.11 -7.96 -3.28
N LEU A 313 1.80 -8.18 -3.36
CA LEU A 313 0.91 -8.12 -2.19
C LEU A 313 1.35 -9.07 -1.08
N MET A 314 1.88 -10.25 -1.44
CA MET A 314 2.36 -11.21 -0.47
C MET A 314 3.63 -10.72 0.24
N THR A 315 4.56 -10.08 -0.47
CA THR A 315 5.78 -9.54 0.15
C THR A 315 5.48 -8.39 1.12
N ASP A 316 4.48 -7.56 0.80
CA ASP A 316 4.04 -6.47 1.68
C ASP A 316 3.46 -7.05 2.97
N VAL A 317 2.52 -8.00 2.86
CA VAL A 317 1.91 -8.69 4.00
C VAL A 317 2.94 -9.46 4.82
N TYR A 318 3.92 -10.10 4.17
CA TYR A 318 4.98 -10.81 4.87
C TYR A 318 5.81 -9.87 5.74
N GLY A 319 6.22 -8.72 5.19
CA GLY A 319 6.96 -7.69 5.92
C GLY A 319 6.17 -7.09 7.08
N GLU A 320 4.90 -6.71 6.85
CA GLU A 320 4.02 -6.13 7.87
C GLU A 320 3.73 -7.08 9.05
N ASN A 321 3.75 -8.39 8.81
CA ASN A 321 3.54 -9.39 9.87
C ASN A 321 4.78 -9.67 10.72
N ILE A 322 5.95 -9.14 10.35
CA ILE A 322 7.15 -9.21 11.19
C ILE A 322 7.01 -8.15 12.30
N SER A 323 6.94 -8.61 13.55
CA SER A 323 6.98 -7.71 14.70
C SER A 323 8.21 -6.81 14.65
N TRP A 324 8.03 -5.51 14.89
CA TRP A 324 9.12 -4.53 14.98
C TRP A 324 10.13 -4.85 16.09
N GLU A 325 9.76 -5.66 17.08
CA GLU A 325 10.67 -6.13 18.14
C GLU A 325 11.52 -7.33 17.71
N ASN A 326 11.11 -8.03 16.66
CA ASN A 326 11.85 -9.17 16.14
C ASN A 326 12.88 -8.68 15.11
N GLU A 327 13.86 -7.93 15.60
CA GLU A 327 14.96 -7.39 14.80
C GLU A 327 15.64 -8.50 13.97
N GLU A 328 15.83 -9.71 14.52
CA GLU A 328 16.43 -10.84 13.79
C GLU A 328 15.59 -11.29 12.58
N ALA A 329 14.26 -11.36 12.74
CA ALA A 329 13.38 -11.71 11.62
C ALA A 329 13.33 -10.60 10.57
N PHE A 330 13.36 -9.34 11.00
CA PHE A 330 13.40 -8.19 10.09
C PHE A 330 14.74 -8.15 9.32
N GLU A 331 15.88 -8.31 10.00
CA GLU A 331 17.20 -8.39 9.37
C GLU A 331 17.29 -9.57 8.37
N GLU A 332 16.68 -10.72 8.68
CA GLU A 332 16.64 -11.84 7.74
C GLU A 332 15.76 -11.53 6.54
N TRP A 333 14.62 -10.85 6.73
CA TRP A 333 13.76 -10.39 5.64
C TRP A 333 14.48 -9.39 4.71
N GLU A 334 15.11 -8.36 5.27
CA GLU A 334 15.95 -7.42 4.52
C GLU A 334 17.04 -8.15 3.72
N LYS A 335 17.68 -9.15 4.34
CA LYS A 335 18.70 -9.96 3.68
C LYS A 335 18.12 -10.76 2.52
N GLN A 336 16.94 -11.34 2.65
CA GLN A 336 16.26 -12.07 1.57
C GLN A 336 15.91 -11.15 0.39
N VAL A 337 15.36 -9.96 0.66
CA VAL A 337 15.07 -8.94 -0.36
C VAL A 337 16.36 -8.49 -1.06
N PHE A 338 17.39 -8.13 -0.29
CA PHE A 338 18.71 -7.76 -0.80
C PHE A 338 19.30 -8.85 -1.70
N GLU A 339 19.22 -10.12 -1.27
CA GLU A 339 19.75 -11.25 -2.04
C GLU A 339 18.98 -11.45 -3.35
N THR A 340 17.66 -11.26 -3.34
CA THR A 340 16.80 -11.32 -4.54
C THR A 340 17.23 -10.27 -5.55
N TYR A 341 17.32 -9.00 -5.16
CA TYR A 341 17.80 -7.93 -6.03
C TYR A 341 19.23 -8.15 -6.52
N LEU A 342 20.12 -8.69 -5.69
CA LEU A 342 21.48 -9.02 -6.11
C LEU A 342 21.51 -10.10 -7.19
N LYS A 343 20.62 -11.10 -7.13
CA LYS A 343 20.51 -12.12 -8.17
C LYS A 343 19.95 -11.53 -9.47
N VAL A 344 18.90 -10.71 -9.41
CA VAL A 344 18.36 -9.96 -10.56
C VAL A 344 19.47 -9.14 -11.24
N CYS A 345 20.19 -8.32 -10.48
CA CYS A 345 21.29 -7.50 -11.01
C CYS A 345 22.39 -8.33 -11.68
N LYS A 346 22.80 -9.45 -11.05
CA LYS A 346 23.79 -10.35 -11.62
C LYS A 346 23.32 -10.98 -12.92
N ARG A 347 22.06 -11.40 -13.01
CA ARG A 347 21.48 -12.00 -14.22
C ARG A 347 21.40 -10.97 -15.35
N LEU A 348 20.90 -9.77 -15.06
CA LEU A 348 20.80 -8.67 -16.02
C LEU A 348 22.17 -8.23 -16.59
N MET A 349 23.26 -8.36 -15.83
CA MET A 349 24.62 -8.11 -16.35
C MET A 349 25.00 -9.00 -17.54
N HIS A 350 24.40 -10.19 -17.68
CA HIS A 350 24.64 -11.10 -18.81
C HIS A 350 23.83 -10.76 -20.07
N PHE A 351 22.84 -9.88 -19.98
CA PHE A 351 22.03 -9.50 -21.13
C PHE A 351 22.76 -8.51 -22.05
N ASP A 352 22.57 -8.69 -23.35
CA ASP A 352 23.14 -7.82 -24.38
C ASP A 352 22.20 -6.66 -24.73
N PHE A 353 22.32 -5.56 -23.98
CA PHE A 353 21.59 -4.31 -24.20
C PHE A 353 22.14 -3.44 -25.34
N SER A 354 23.04 -3.94 -26.19
CA SER A 354 23.67 -3.14 -27.26
C SER A 354 22.68 -2.54 -28.27
N LYS A 355 21.47 -3.09 -28.37
CA LYS A 355 20.37 -2.53 -29.18
C LYS A 355 19.64 -1.35 -28.53
N SER A 356 19.89 -1.09 -27.25
CA SER A 356 19.22 -0.06 -26.46
C SER A 356 20.16 1.08 -26.10
N PHE A 357 21.41 0.76 -25.77
CA PHE A 357 22.44 1.75 -25.44
C PHE A 357 23.85 1.16 -25.53
N THR A 358 24.85 2.05 -25.58
CA THR A 358 26.25 1.67 -25.45
C THR A 358 26.64 1.61 -23.97
N LYS A 359 27.31 0.54 -23.53
CA LYS A 359 27.79 0.39 -22.14
C LYS A 359 29.15 1.08 -21.99
N THR A 360 29.38 1.79 -20.88
CA THR A 360 30.73 2.23 -20.50
C THR A 360 31.56 1.06 -19.97
N GLU A 361 32.88 1.23 -19.87
CA GLU A 361 33.76 0.25 -19.22
C GLU A 361 33.40 0.04 -17.74
N GLN A 362 32.77 1.03 -17.09
CA GLN A 362 32.35 0.96 -15.69
C GLN A 362 30.92 0.44 -15.49
N PHE A 363 30.23 0.07 -16.57
CA PHE A 363 28.84 -0.40 -16.52
C PHE A 363 28.55 -1.44 -15.42
N LEU A 364 27.55 -1.16 -14.59
CA LEU A 364 27.01 -2.09 -13.59
C LEU A 364 25.48 -2.07 -13.62
N VAL A 365 24.88 -3.16 -13.15
CA VAL A 365 23.47 -3.20 -12.75
C VAL A 365 23.46 -3.23 -11.22
N MET A 366 22.67 -2.35 -10.62
CA MET A 366 22.72 -2.01 -9.21
C MET A 366 21.31 -1.98 -8.63
N ALA A 367 21.20 -2.22 -7.32
CA ALA A 367 20.00 -1.94 -6.57
C ALA A 367 20.36 -1.14 -5.31
N ARG A 368 19.40 -0.38 -4.79
CA ARG A 368 19.53 0.42 -3.58
C ARG A 368 18.22 0.41 -2.80
N ASP A 369 18.34 0.24 -1.50
CA ASP A 369 17.30 0.60 -0.55
C ASP A 369 17.33 2.11 -0.29
N PHE A 370 16.22 2.79 -0.57
CA PHE A 370 16.10 4.23 -0.40
C PHE A 370 16.27 4.66 1.07
N GLU A 371 15.73 3.89 2.02
CA GLU A 371 15.74 4.24 3.44
C GLU A 371 17.10 3.93 4.06
N ASP A 372 17.63 2.75 3.75
CA ASP A 372 18.82 2.18 4.38
C ASP A 372 20.15 2.63 3.76
N CYS A 373 20.09 3.21 2.55
CA CYS A 373 21.26 3.65 1.79
C CYS A 373 22.35 2.55 1.68
N ASN A 374 21.93 1.36 1.25
CA ASN A 374 22.79 0.18 1.17
C ASN A 374 23.67 0.10 -0.10
N GLU A 375 23.77 1.17 -0.88
CA GLU A 375 24.41 1.20 -2.21
C GLU A 375 25.89 0.79 -2.19
N GLU A 376 26.65 1.12 -1.14
CA GLU A 376 28.06 0.76 -1.03
C GLU A 376 28.24 -0.77 -0.94
N LYS A 377 27.38 -1.44 -0.17
CA LYS A 377 27.38 -2.90 0.02
C LYS A 377 27.04 -3.60 -1.30
N PHE A 378 26.01 -3.11 -2.01
CA PHE A 378 25.65 -3.60 -3.34
C PHE A 378 26.79 -3.42 -4.34
N TYR A 379 27.40 -2.23 -4.35
CA TYR A 379 28.44 -1.85 -5.29
C TYR A 379 29.69 -2.73 -5.15
N LYS A 380 30.14 -2.96 -3.91
CA LYS A 380 31.27 -3.86 -3.63
C LYS A 380 30.99 -5.28 -4.16
N LYS A 381 29.77 -5.80 -3.97
CA LYS A 381 29.38 -7.12 -4.47
C LYS A 381 29.33 -7.17 -6.00
N MET A 382 28.76 -6.16 -6.65
CA MET A 382 28.62 -6.11 -8.10
C MET A 382 29.94 -5.84 -8.83
N LYS A 383 30.82 -4.97 -8.29
CA LYS A 383 32.19 -4.80 -8.80
C LYS A 383 32.98 -6.10 -8.75
N ARG A 384 32.91 -6.82 -7.63
CA ARG A 384 33.56 -8.13 -7.49
C ARG A 384 33.03 -9.11 -8.54
N TYR A 385 31.70 -9.20 -8.67
CA TYR A 385 31.05 -10.07 -9.64
C TYR A 385 31.48 -9.76 -11.07
N LYS A 386 31.50 -8.47 -11.45
CA LYS A 386 31.94 -8.03 -12.78
C LYS A 386 33.37 -8.49 -13.05
N LYS A 387 34.32 -8.23 -12.14
CA LYS A 387 35.72 -8.64 -12.28
C LYS A 387 35.91 -10.16 -12.44
N GLU A 388 35.05 -10.95 -11.81
CA GLU A 388 35.12 -12.41 -11.85
C GLU A 388 34.54 -13.00 -13.15
N ASN A 389 33.59 -12.32 -13.81
CA ASN A 389 32.80 -12.88 -14.90
C ASN A 389 32.94 -12.15 -16.24
N PHE A 390 33.37 -10.88 -16.23
CA PHE A 390 33.45 -10.01 -17.40
C PHE A 390 34.83 -9.37 -17.42
N ARG A 391 35.57 -9.55 -18.53
CA ARG A 391 36.92 -9.05 -18.70
C ARG A 391 36.95 -7.76 -19.48
#